data_AF-A0A552KKZ2-F1
#
_entry.id   AF-A0A552KKZ2-F1
#
_cell.length_a   1.000
_cell.length_b   1.000
_cell.length_c   1.000
_cell.angle_alpha   90.00
_cell.angle_beta   90.00
_cell.angle_gamma   90.00
#
_symmetry.space_group_name_H-M   'P 1'
#
loop_
_entity.id
_entity.type
_entity.pdbx_description
1 polymer ?
#
loop_
_entity_poly.entity_id
_entity_poly.type
_entity_poly.pdbx_seq_one_letter_code
_entity_poly.pdbx_strand_id
1 'polypeptide(L)' 'MTTRERLIQEISQISEEIVEELLDFLLFTQARRNQQKEPKTPRPYALCQGEFTVPADFDDPLPDEILQDFENPL' A
#
# COMPACT_ATOMS: atom_id res chain seq x y z
N MET A 1 -9.09 -13.52 -36.69
CA MET A 1 -9.34 -12.48 -35.68
C MET A 1 -8.14 -12.36 -34.77
N THR A 2 -7.69 -11.14 -34.52
CA THR A 2 -6.67 -10.83 -33.51
C THR A 2 -7.29 -10.73 -32.12
N THR A 3 -6.48 -10.83 -31.06
CA THR A 3 -6.95 -10.65 -29.67
C THR A 3 -7.63 -9.30 -29.45
N ARG A 4 -7.14 -8.25 -30.12
CA ARG A 4 -7.72 -6.90 -30.05
C ARG A 4 -9.12 -6.84 -30.65
N GLU A 5 -9.32 -7.45 -31.81
CA GLU A 5 -10.62 -7.46 -32.50
C GLU A 5 -11.66 -8.21 -31.68
N ARG A 6 -11.29 -9.37 -31.12
CA ARG A 6 -12.17 -10.15 -30.26
C ARG A 6 -12.60 -9.38 -29.02
N LEU A 7 -11.67 -8.67 -28.37
CA LEU A 7 -11.94 -7.85 -27.20
C LEU A 7 -12.94 -6.72 -27.51
N ILE A 8 -12.77 -6.03 -28.64
CA ILE A 8 -13.69 -4.95 -29.05
C ILE A 8 -15.10 -5.51 -29.29
N GLN A 9 -15.20 -6.68 -29.92
CA GLN A 9 -16.48 -7.33 -30.15
C GLN A 9 -17.18 -7.72 -28.85
N GLU A 10 -16.46 -8.33 -27.90
CA GLU A 10 -17.02 -8.74 -26.61
C GLU A 10 -17.45 -7.53 -25.75
N ILE A 11 -16.63 -6.46 -25.71
CA ILE A 11 -16.95 -5.23 -24.96
C ILE A 11 -18.23 -4.56 -25.49
N SER A 12 -18.50 -4.64 -26.79
CA SER A 12 -19.71 -4.02 -27.37
C SER A 12 -21.04 -4.66 -26.95
N GLN A 13 -21.00 -5.84 -26.31
CA GLN A 13 -22.21 -6.59 -25.92
C GLN A 13 -22.45 -6.63 -24.41
N ILE A 14 -21.55 -6.11 -23.60
CA ILE A 14 -21.66 -6.08 -22.14
C ILE A 14 -22.26 -4.76 -21.64
N SER A 15 -22.69 -4.72 -20.38
CA SER A 15 -23.23 -3.51 -19.75
C SER A 15 -22.15 -2.48 -19.43
N GLU A 16 -22.53 -1.19 -19.39
CA GLU A 16 -21.61 -0.07 -19.10
C GLU A 16 -20.86 -0.24 -17.78
N GLU A 17 -21.54 -0.73 -16.73
CA GLU A 17 -20.95 -0.98 -15.40
C GLU A 17 -19.71 -1.88 -15.46
N ILE A 18 -19.75 -2.91 -16.32
CA ILE A 18 -18.63 -3.85 -16.50
C ILE A 18 -17.56 -3.23 -17.41
N VAL A 19 -17.95 -2.40 -18.38
CA VAL A 19 -17.02 -1.66 -19.23
C VAL A 19 -16.16 -0.72 -18.38
N GLU A 20 -16.76 -0.01 -17.43
CA GLU A 20 -16.06 0.86 -16.49
C GLU A 20 -15.03 0.08 -15.66
N GLU A 21 -15.42 -1.07 -15.08
CA GLU A 21 -14.50 -1.91 -14.32
C GLU A 21 -13.32 -2.43 -15.17
N LEU A 22 -13.60 -2.87 -16.40
CA LEU A 22 -12.57 -3.32 -17.33
C LEU A 22 -11.64 -2.17 -17.75
N LEU A 23 -12.18 -0.97 -17.96
CA LEU A 23 -11.39 0.21 -18.28
C LEU A 23 -10.45 0.56 -17.12
N ASP A 24 -10.97 0.58 -15.89
CA ASP A 24 -10.17 0.81 -14.68
C ASP A 24 -9.03 -0.20 -14.56
N PHE A 25 -9.33 -1.48 -14.79
CA PHE A 25 -8.31 -2.53 -14.80
C PHE A 25 -7.25 -2.30 -15.88
N LEU A 26 -7.65 -1.94 -17.11
CA LEU A 26 -6.71 -1.65 -18.20
C LEU A 26 -5.81 -0.45 -17.87
N LEU A 27 -6.39 0.64 -17.36
CA LEU A 27 -5.64 1.83 -16.93
C LEU A 27 -4.67 1.51 -15.80
N PHE A 28 -5.12 0.74 -14.80
CA PHE A 28 -4.27 0.29 -13.70
C PHE A 28 -3.08 -0.53 -14.20
N THR A 29 -3.31 -1.52 -15.07
CA THR A 29 -2.23 -2.38 -15.58
C THR A 29 -1.23 -1.58 -16.42
N GLN A 30 -1.69 -0.58 -17.16
CA GLN A 30 -0.83 0.34 -17.91
C GLN A 30 0.01 1.21 -16.97
N ALA A 31 -0.62 1.85 -15.98
CA ALA A 31 0.06 2.68 -14.99
C ALA A 31 1.14 1.89 -14.24
N ARG A 32 0.82 0.67 -13.81
CA ARG A 32 1.78 -0.23 -13.14
C ARG A 32 2.97 -0.56 -14.03
N ARG A 33 2.74 -0.89 -15.30
CA ARG A 33 3.84 -1.18 -16.25
C ARG A 33 4.74 0.04 -16.47
N ASN A 34 4.14 1.23 -16.53
CA ASN A 34 4.89 2.48 -16.67
C ASN A 34 5.73 2.77 -15.40
N GLN A 35 5.20 2.51 -14.20
CA GLN A 35 5.93 2.67 -12.94
C GLN A 35 7.04 1.62 -12.72
N GLN A 36 6.91 0.42 -13.30
CA GLN A 36 7.93 -0.63 -13.22
C GLN A 36 9.18 -0.35 -14.07
N LYS A 37 9.14 0.66 -14.95
CA LYS A 37 10.25 1.02 -15.85
C LYS A 37 11.35 1.80 -15.15
N GLU A 38 11.02 2.47 -14.04
CA GLU A 38 11.99 3.14 -13.18
C GLU A 38 12.54 2.13 -12.17
N PRO A 39 13.87 2.03 -11.98
CA PRO A 39 14.42 1.24 -10.89
C PRO A 39 13.87 1.80 -9.57
N LYS A 40 13.04 1.01 -8.88
CA LYS A 40 12.59 1.35 -7.53
C LYS A 40 13.81 1.40 -6.63
N THR A 41 14.34 2.59 -6.39
CA THR A 41 15.35 2.77 -5.36
C THR A 41 14.73 2.37 -4.01
N PRO A 42 15.45 1.61 -3.17
CA PRO A 42 14.96 1.33 -1.83
C PRO A 42 14.73 2.65 -1.09
N ARG A 43 13.65 2.71 -0.31
CA ARG A 43 13.41 3.86 0.57
C ARG A 43 14.65 4.02 1.48
N PRO A 44 15.18 5.24 1.64
CA PRO A 44 16.26 5.46 2.60
C PRO A 44 15.75 5.12 4.00
N TYR A 45 16.56 4.40 4.77
CA TYR A 45 16.28 4.03 6.15
C TYR A 45 17.23 4.77 7.11
N ALA A 46 16.90 4.77 8.39
CA ALA A 46 17.72 5.39 9.45
C ALA A 46 18.03 6.89 9.24
N LEU A 47 17.04 7.66 8.76
CA LEU A 47 17.19 9.10 8.50
C LEU A 47 17.61 9.91 9.74
N CYS A 48 17.32 9.41 10.94
CA CYS A 48 17.67 10.03 12.23
C CYS A 48 18.69 9.20 13.02
N GLN A 49 19.58 8.45 12.35
CA GLN A 49 20.57 7.62 13.03
C GLN A 49 21.47 8.47 13.93
N GLY A 50 21.50 8.14 15.22
CA GLY A 50 22.31 8.85 16.22
C GLY A 50 21.70 10.14 16.76
N GLU A 51 20.53 10.57 16.26
CA GLU A 51 19.80 11.72 16.82
C GLU A 51 19.03 11.34 18.11
N PHE A 52 18.72 10.06 18.28
CA PHE A 52 18.01 9.54 19.45
C PHE A 52 18.84 8.44 20.10
N THR A 53 18.95 8.48 21.42
CA THR A 53 19.54 7.41 22.22
C THR A 53 18.44 6.78 23.05
N VAL A 54 18.30 5.46 22.95
CA VAL A 54 17.36 4.71 23.79
C VAL A 54 17.92 4.67 25.21
N PRO A 55 17.16 5.10 26.24
CA PRO A 55 17.55 4.95 27.63
C PRO A 55 17.82 3.48 27.99
N ALA A 56 18.71 3.25 28.95
CA ALA A 56 19.11 1.89 29.34
C ALA A 56 17.96 1.07 29.96
N ASP A 57 16.99 1.77 30.54
CA ASP A 57 15.80 1.28 31.24
C ASP A 57 14.55 1.26 30.34
N PHE A 58 14.69 1.47 29.03
CA PHE A 58 13.54 1.53 28.12
C PHE A 58 12.71 0.23 28.11
N ASP A 59 13.38 -0.92 28.22
CA ASP A 59 12.74 -2.23 28.23
C ASP A 59 12.32 -2.69 29.65
N ASP A 60 12.55 -1.86 30.67
CA ASP A 60 12.11 -2.17 32.04
C ASP A 60 10.58 -2.12 32.13
N PRO A 61 9.97 -2.88 33.07
CA PRO A 61 8.52 -2.84 33.27
C PRO A 61 8.06 -1.42 33.60
N LEU A 62 6.90 -1.04 33.06
CA LEU A 62 6.27 0.23 33.40
C LEU A 62 5.98 0.30 34.92
N PRO A 63 6.10 1.47 35.54
CA PRO A 63 5.71 1.69 36.93
C PRO A 63 4.26 1.27 37.20
N ASP A 64 3.99 0.71 38.38
CA ASP A 64 2.67 0.22 38.79
C ASP A 64 1.58 1.32 38.69
N GLU A 65 1.94 2.57 38.99
CA GLU A 65 1.04 3.72 38.87
C GLU A 65 0.58 3.95 37.43
N ILE A 66 1.48 3.74 36.46
CA ILE A 66 1.17 3.87 35.03
C ILE A 66 0.35 2.65 34.56
N LEU A 67 0.70 1.45 35.02
CA LEU A 67 -0.04 0.22 34.66
C LEU A 67 -1.51 0.27 35.10
N GLN A 68 -1.81 0.86 36.26
CA GLN A 68 -3.18 1.01 36.77
C GLN A 68 -4.09 1.78 35.79
N ASP A 69 -3.55 2.78 35.08
CA ASP A 69 -4.30 3.56 34.08
C ASP A 69 -4.73 2.72 32.86
N PHE A 70 -3.97 1.66 32.53
CA PHE A 70 -4.30 0.74 31.42
C PHE A 70 -5.23 -0.40 31.85
N GLU A 71 -5.08 -0.88 33.09
CA GLU A 71 -5.80 -2.06 33.59
C GLU A 71 -7.18 -1.74 34.16
N ASN A 72 -7.40 -0.50 34.64
CA ASN A 72 -8.71 -0.03 35.10
C ASN A 72 -9.14 1.23 34.33
N PRO A 73 -9.43 1.11 33.03
CA PRO A 73 -9.95 2.24 32.25
C PRO A 73 -11.32 2.66 32.80
N LEU A 74 -11.54 3.98 32.88
CA LEU A 74 -12.78 4.62 33.33
C LEU A 74 -14.03 4.15 32.56
#